data_AF-A0A8T2N1V5-F1
#
_entry.id   AF-A0A8T2N1V5-F1
#
_cell.length_a   1.000
_cell.length_b   1.000
_cell.length_c   1.000
_cell.angle_alpha   90.00
_cell.angle_beta   90.00
_cell.angle_gamma   90.00
#
_symmetry.space_group_name_H-M   'P 1'
#
loop_
_entity.id
_entity.type
_entity.pdbx_description
1 polymer ?
#
loop_
_entity_poly.entity_id
_entity_poly.type
_entity_poly.pdbx_seq_one_letter_code
_entity_poly.pdbx_strand_id
1 'polypeptide(L)'
;MSLVRCLTLFCGACFVTLGSSIHIPRIQQDIKKLREHFHEKGSIADSKWYGNPVFLKIPDVFESNLEESEKKLLVREMLEVSIKVLSKLMNSTKDVDVRSTVLSVRGQVETLKQNYFQDKTHILQTRLRELWATKDDDFITQRKVLKELSVLCSKAQKLGSGIHQKKEQRRRRRQVFRKRTPLL
;
A
#
# COMPACT_ATOMS: atom_id res chain seq x y z
N MET A 1 -48.77 12.71 -25.99
CA MET A 1 -48.45 14.14 -26.21
C MET A 1 -49.00 14.90 -25.01
N SER A 2 -48.25 15.53 -24.11
CA SER A 2 -46.86 16.01 -24.11
C SER A 2 -46.49 16.21 -22.63
N LEU A 3 -45.53 15.54 -22.00
CA LEU A 3 -44.07 15.71 -22.12
C LEU A 3 -43.58 17.17 -22.24
N VAL A 4 -44.11 18.09 -21.42
CA VAL A 4 -43.42 19.36 -21.14
C VAL A 4 -43.73 19.82 -19.70
N ARG A 5 -42.99 19.30 -18.71
CA ARG A 5 -42.59 20.02 -17.49
C ARG A 5 -41.28 19.42 -16.98
N CYS A 6 -40.25 19.67 -17.78
CA CYS A 6 -38.86 19.58 -17.37
C CYS A 6 -38.52 20.81 -16.51
N LEU A 7 -37.49 20.66 -15.67
CA LEU A 7 -36.84 21.68 -14.85
C LEU A 7 -37.64 22.17 -13.64
N THR A 8 -37.32 21.62 -12.47
CA THR A 8 -36.41 22.27 -11.51
C THR A 8 -36.34 21.43 -10.24
N LEU A 9 -35.14 21.39 -9.62
CA LEU A 9 -34.89 20.98 -8.23
C LEU A 9 -34.94 19.47 -7.94
N PHE A 10 -33.87 18.75 -8.29
CA PHE A 10 -33.19 17.85 -7.33
C PHE A 10 -31.74 17.60 -7.77
N CYS A 11 -31.02 18.69 -8.09
CA CYS A 11 -29.56 18.71 -8.12
C CYS A 11 -29.11 19.26 -6.76
N GLY A 12 -28.97 18.39 -5.77
CA GLY A 12 -28.81 18.83 -4.38
C GLY A 12 -28.19 17.77 -3.48
N ALA A 13 -27.30 16.93 -4.01
CA ALA A 13 -26.30 16.18 -3.25
C ALA A 13 -25.35 15.45 -4.21
N CYS A 14 -24.79 16.17 -5.20
CA CYS A 14 -23.46 15.80 -5.67
C CYS A 14 -22.53 16.18 -4.52
N PHE A 15 -22.40 15.28 -3.54
CA PHE A 15 -21.31 15.34 -2.59
C PHE A 15 -20.05 15.49 -3.41
N VAL A 16 -19.48 16.67 -3.33
CA VAL A 16 -18.19 17.02 -3.87
C VAL A 16 -17.20 16.10 -3.18
N THR A 17 -16.97 14.93 -3.76
CA THR A 17 -15.69 14.27 -3.60
C THR A 17 -14.74 15.15 -4.40
N LEU A 18 -14.24 16.21 -3.75
CA LEU A 18 -13.00 16.88 -4.12
C LEU A 18 -11.94 15.80 -4.03
N GLY A 19 -11.83 15.00 -5.09
CA GLY A 19 -10.68 14.17 -5.34
C GLY A 19 -9.53 15.13 -5.46
N SER A 20 -8.73 15.23 -4.41
CA SER A 20 -7.46 15.93 -4.41
C SER A 20 -6.61 15.28 -5.50
N SER A 21 -6.64 15.90 -6.69
CA SER A 21 -5.83 15.49 -7.82
C SER A 21 -4.39 15.62 -7.39
N ILE A 22 -3.73 14.49 -7.19
CA ILE A 22 -2.30 14.42 -6.88
C ILE A 22 -1.60 14.96 -8.12
N HIS A 23 -1.21 16.22 -8.10
CA HIS A 23 -0.52 16.83 -9.23
C HIS A 23 0.95 16.39 -9.20
N ILE A 24 1.22 15.24 -9.82
CA ILE A 24 2.54 14.61 -9.93
C ILE A 24 3.67 15.59 -10.34
N PRO A 25 3.47 16.58 -11.24
CA PRO A 25 4.53 17.54 -11.57
C PRO A 25 4.98 18.40 -10.38
N ARG A 26 4.06 18.73 -9.46
CA ARG A 26 4.34 19.56 -8.28
C ARG A 26 5.12 18.78 -7.22
N ILE A 27 4.81 17.50 -7.02
CA ILE A 27 5.56 16.66 -6.07
C ILE A 27 7.02 16.49 -6.48
N GLN A 28 7.30 16.40 -7.79
CA GLN A 28 8.65 16.25 -8.29
C GLN A 28 9.51 17.48 -8.00
N GLN A 29 8.94 18.68 -8.12
CA GLN A 29 9.62 19.92 -7.78
C GLN A 29 9.90 20.02 -6.28
N ASP A 30 8.92 19.70 -5.44
CA ASP A 30 9.09 19.71 -3.98
C ASP A 30 10.14 18.67 -3.53
N ILE A 31 10.13 17.46 -4.11
CA ILE A 31 11.14 16.43 -3.86
C ILE A 31 12.53 16.89 -4.31
N LYS A 32 12.63 17.56 -5.46
CA LYS A 32 13.90 18.09 -5.96
C LYS A 32 14.50 19.11 -4.99
N LYS A 33 13.69 20.07 -4.53
CA LYS A 33 14.09 21.07 -3.54
C LYS A 33 14.56 20.44 -2.24
N LEU A 34 13.82 19.44 -1.73
CA LEU A 34 14.23 18.71 -0.53
C LEU A 34 15.57 18.00 -0.74
N ARG A 35 15.77 17.34 -1.88
CA ARG A 35 17.02 16.65 -2.20
C ARG A 35 18.21 17.62 -2.24
N GLU A 36 18.06 18.76 -2.89
CA GLU A 36 19.08 19.80 -2.97
C GLU A 36 19.46 20.29 -1.57
N HIS A 37 18.47 20.58 -0.72
CA HIS A 37 18.70 20.99 0.67
C HIS A 37 19.50 19.96 1.49
N PHE A 38 19.20 18.67 1.32
CA PHE A 38 19.94 17.61 2.03
C PHE A 38 21.30 17.29 1.42
N HIS A 39 21.50 17.53 0.12
CA HIS A 39 22.82 17.46 -0.52
C HIS A 39 23.75 18.60 -0.06
N GLU A 40 23.24 19.82 0.08
CA GLU A 40 24.04 20.97 0.54
C GLU A 40 24.45 20.85 2.02
N LYS A 41 23.61 20.20 2.85
CA LYS A 41 23.92 19.94 4.26
C LYS A 41 24.74 18.67 4.51
N GLY A 42 24.84 17.78 3.52
CA GLY A 42 25.67 16.57 3.59
C GLY A 42 27.09 16.86 3.11
N SER A 43 28.10 16.39 3.84
CA SER A 43 29.45 16.41 3.30
C SER A 43 29.53 15.43 2.11
N ILE A 44 30.17 15.85 1.02
CA ILE A 44 30.46 15.03 -0.17
C ILE A 44 31.14 13.68 0.19
N ALA A 45 31.70 13.57 1.40
CA ALA A 45 32.35 12.38 1.95
C ALA A 45 31.42 11.40 2.71
N ASP A 46 30.11 11.65 2.83
CA ASP A 46 29.19 10.74 3.52
C ASP A 46 28.93 9.49 2.64
N SER A 47 29.83 8.52 2.71
CA SER A 47 29.73 7.20 2.05
C SER A 47 28.43 6.42 2.36
N LYS A 48 27.63 6.89 3.34
CA LYS A 48 26.28 6.39 3.66
C LYS A 48 25.20 6.76 2.63
N TRP A 49 25.38 7.80 1.81
CA TRP A 49 24.41 8.16 0.75
C TRP A 49 24.44 7.17 -0.41
N TYR A 50 25.59 6.53 -0.65
CA TYR A 50 25.74 5.36 -1.54
C TYR A 50 25.32 4.05 -0.86
N GLY A 51 24.61 4.14 0.26
CA GLY A 51 24.06 2.98 0.96
C GLY A 51 22.90 2.35 0.21
N ASN A 52 22.64 1.09 0.55
CA ASN A 52 21.54 0.32 -0.01
C ASN A 52 20.17 1.04 0.14
N PRO A 53 19.35 1.16 -0.92
CA PRO A 53 18.13 1.95 -0.91
C PRO A 53 17.10 1.47 0.12
N VAL A 54 16.40 2.39 0.79
CA VAL A 54 15.47 2.06 1.89
C VAL A 54 14.27 1.24 1.43
N PHE A 55 13.65 1.62 0.31
CA PHE A 55 12.46 0.95 -0.24
C PHE A 55 12.76 0.11 -1.48
N LEU A 56 13.75 0.53 -2.28
CA LEU A 56 14.11 -0.13 -3.55
C LEU A 56 15.09 -1.31 -3.36
N LYS A 57 15.41 -1.66 -2.11
CA LYS A 57 16.15 -2.88 -1.75
C LYS A 57 15.33 -4.15 -1.95
N ILE A 58 14.03 -4.00 -2.15
CA ILE A 58 13.12 -5.09 -2.45
C ILE A 58 12.93 -5.03 -3.97
N PRO A 59 13.86 -5.61 -4.77
CA PRO A 59 13.79 -5.56 -6.24
C PRO A 59 12.45 -6.10 -6.78
N ASP A 60 11.73 -6.82 -5.93
CA ASP A 60 10.55 -7.58 -6.27
C ASP A 60 9.20 -6.91 -5.93
N VAL A 61 9.08 -5.79 -5.21
CA VAL A 61 7.72 -5.30 -4.84
C VAL A 61 6.88 -4.95 -6.09
N PHE A 62 7.51 -4.36 -7.10
CA PHE A 62 6.83 -3.94 -8.31
C PHE A 62 6.97 -4.96 -9.45
N GLU A 63 8.07 -5.72 -9.50
CA GLU A 63 8.42 -6.64 -10.59
C GLU A 63 8.16 -8.13 -10.28
N SER A 64 7.88 -8.50 -9.03
CA SER A 64 7.65 -9.92 -8.68
C SER A 64 6.30 -10.47 -9.13
N ASN A 65 6.23 -11.80 -9.08
CA ASN A 65 5.03 -12.61 -9.21
C ASN A 65 4.04 -12.50 -8.03
N LEU A 66 4.19 -11.51 -7.14
CA LEU A 66 3.26 -11.27 -6.03
C LEU A 66 1.86 -10.94 -6.55
N GLU A 67 0.85 -11.36 -5.81
CA GLU A 67 -0.53 -11.00 -6.09
C GLU A 67 -0.76 -9.50 -5.83
N GLU A 68 -1.71 -8.91 -6.56
CA GLU A 68 -2.05 -7.49 -6.47
C GLU A 68 -2.38 -7.05 -5.02
N SER A 69 -3.01 -7.92 -4.24
CA SER A 69 -3.29 -7.67 -2.82
C SER A 69 -2.04 -7.56 -1.95
N GLU A 70 -1.00 -8.35 -2.25
CA GLU A 70 0.27 -8.34 -1.53
C GLU A 70 1.07 -7.09 -1.89
N LYS A 71 1.11 -6.74 -3.18
CA LYS A 71 1.72 -5.49 -3.66
C LYS A 71 1.07 -4.26 -3.01
N LYS A 72 -0.27 -4.21 -2.97
CA LYS A 72 -1.01 -3.13 -2.30
C LYS A 72 -0.70 -3.00 -0.81
N LEU A 73 -0.54 -4.13 -0.11
CA LEU A 73 -0.14 -4.13 1.30
C LEU A 73 1.26 -3.53 1.47
N LEU A 74 2.24 -3.99 0.69
CA LEU A 74 3.61 -3.51 0.77
C LEU A 74 3.71 -2.02 0.45
N VAL A 75 3.09 -1.56 -0.64
CA VAL A 75 3.10 -0.14 -1.02
C VAL A 75 2.48 0.72 0.06
N ARG A 76 1.37 0.30 0.66
CA ARG A 76 0.76 1.03 1.78
C ARG A 76 1.71 1.18 2.96
N GLU A 77 2.41 0.11 3.34
CA GLU A 77 3.38 0.17 4.44
C GLU A 77 4.57 1.07 4.10
N MET A 78 5.04 1.07 2.84
CA MET A 78 6.06 2.01 2.39
C MET A 78 5.59 3.47 2.53
N LEU A 79 4.37 3.78 2.10
CA LEU A 79 3.78 5.12 2.26
C LEU A 79 3.64 5.51 3.74
N GLU A 80 3.26 4.58 4.61
CA GLU A 80 3.18 4.81 6.06
C GLU A 80 4.55 5.14 6.67
N VAL A 81 5.60 4.42 6.28
CA VAL A 81 6.97 4.71 6.71
C VAL A 81 7.41 6.08 6.18
N SER A 82 7.13 6.40 4.92
CA SER A 82 7.44 7.72 4.34
C SER A 82 6.77 8.85 5.12
N ILE A 83 5.47 8.72 5.48
CA ILE A 83 4.75 9.72 6.28
C ILE A 83 5.42 9.90 7.66
N LYS A 84 5.83 8.80 8.31
CA LYS A 84 6.53 8.87 9.60
C LYS A 84 7.88 9.56 9.50
N VAL A 85 8.67 9.27 8.46
CA VAL A 85 9.97 9.92 8.21
C VAL A 85 9.78 11.41 7.95
N LEU A 86 8.85 11.78 7.07
CA LEU A 86 8.54 13.18 6.77
C LEU A 86 8.04 13.93 8.01
N SER A 87 7.23 13.30 8.86
CA SER A 87 6.77 13.90 10.12
C SER A 87 7.92 14.16 11.09
N LYS A 88 8.84 13.20 11.26
CA LYS A 88 10.04 13.39 12.08
C LYS A 88 10.91 14.51 11.53
N LEU A 89 11.08 14.57 10.21
CA LEU A 89 11.89 15.59 9.54
C LEU A 89 11.30 17.00 9.71
N MET A 90 9.98 17.12 9.58
CA MET A 90 9.26 18.37 9.79
C MET A 90 9.46 18.90 11.22
N ASN A 91 9.48 17.99 12.21
CA ASN A 91 9.64 18.33 13.62
C ASN A 91 11.11 18.65 13.98
N SER A 92 12.09 18.09 13.28
CA SER A 92 13.51 18.30 13.56
C SER A 92 14.13 19.48 12.81
N THR A 93 13.55 19.91 11.69
CA THR A 93 14.08 21.03 10.91
C THR A 93 13.71 22.39 11.52
N LYS A 94 14.70 23.29 11.60
CA LYS A 94 14.52 24.71 11.95
C LYS A 94 14.23 25.60 10.74
N ASP A 95 14.48 25.07 9.54
CA ASP A 95 14.28 25.78 8.28
C ASP A 95 12.80 25.79 7.90
N VAL A 96 12.23 26.99 7.78
CA VAL A 96 10.80 27.22 7.54
C VAL A 96 10.39 26.78 6.12
N ASP A 97 11.25 27.01 5.14
CA ASP A 97 10.98 26.67 3.74
C ASP A 97 11.03 25.15 3.53
N VAL A 98 11.99 24.49 4.18
CA VAL A 98 12.06 23.02 4.23
C VAL A 98 10.83 22.46 4.93
N ARG A 99 10.42 23.05 6.06
CA ARG A 99 9.24 22.60 6.81
C ARG A 99 7.97 22.68 5.95
N SER A 100 7.78 23.79 5.23
CA SER A 100 6.66 23.98 4.31
C SER A 100 6.68 22.96 3.17
N THR A 101 7.85 22.73 2.57
CA THR A 101 8.02 21.75 1.48
C THR A 101 7.77 20.32 1.97
N VAL A 102 8.27 19.95 3.15
CA VAL A 102 8.00 18.64 3.79
C VAL A 102 6.50 18.46 4.06
N LEU A 103 5.81 19.51 4.53
CA LEU A 103 4.37 19.47 4.76
C LEU A 103 3.59 19.22 3.46
N SER A 104 3.96 19.90 2.37
CA SER A 104 3.38 19.69 1.04
C SER A 104 3.53 18.23 0.59
N VAL A 105 4.76 17.70 0.63
CA VAL A 105 5.03 16.32 0.21
C VAL A 105 4.29 15.31 1.10
N ARG A 106 4.29 15.52 2.43
CA ARG A 106 3.57 14.64 3.37
C ARG A 106 2.08 14.58 3.06
N GLY A 107 1.42 15.73 2.84
CA GLY A 107 0.00 15.79 2.52
C GLY A 107 -0.36 15.06 1.22
N GLN A 108 0.54 15.11 0.22
CA GLN A 108 0.36 14.38 -1.04
C GLN A 108 0.52 12.86 -0.85
N VAL A 109 1.49 12.41 -0.04
CA VAL A 109 1.67 10.99 0.30
C VAL A 109 0.47 10.46 1.11
N GLU A 110 -0.03 11.25 2.06
CA GLU A 110 -1.25 10.95 2.82
C GLU A 110 -2.46 10.81 1.89
N THR A 111 -2.62 11.74 0.94
CA THR A 111 -3.68 11.69 -0.08
C THR A 111 -3.56 10.44 -0.94
N LEU A 112 -2.36 10.06 -1.38
CA LEU A 112 -2.13 8.84 -2.17
C LEU A 112 -2.55 7.59 -1.39
N LYS A 113 -2.14 7.50 -0.12
CA LYS A 113 -2.50 6.40 0.78
C LYS A 113 -4.02 6.34 0.97
N GLN A 114 -4.65 7.50 1.20
CA GLN A 114 -6.08 7.60 1.38
C GLN A 114 -6.86 7.33 0.10
N ASN A 115 -6.40 7.67 -1.09
CA ASN A 115 -7.25 7.48 -2.28
C ASN A 115 -7.16 6.07 -2.85
N TYR A 116 -5.99 5.42 -2.74
CA TYR A 116 -5.73 4.17 -3.47
C TYR A 116 -5.48 2.96 -2.56
N PHE A 117 -5.25 3.16 -1.26
CA PHE A 117 -4.82 2.12 -0.34
C PHE A 117 -5.65 2.05 0.97
N GLN A 118 -6.97 2.31 0.89
CA GLN A 118 -7.87 2.31 2.05
C GLN A 118 -8.15 0.92 2.66
N ASP A 119 -8.05 0.90 3.99
CA ASP A 119 -8.75 0.11 5.02
C ASP A 119 -8.64 -1.41 5.13
N LYS A 120 -8.59 -2.21 4.07
CA LYS A 120 -8.59 -3.68 4.29
C LYS A 120 -7.26 -4.26 4.79
N THR A 121 -6.19 -3.51 4.58
CA THR A 121 -4.82 -3.85 4.99
C THR A 121 -4.53 -3.50 6.45
N HIS A 122 -5.25 -2.55 7.06
CA HIS A 122 -5.05 -2.18 8.47
C HIS A 122 -5.39 -3.33 9.43
N ILE A 123 -6.43 -4.11 9.12
CA ILE A 123 -6.82 -5.26 9.94
C ILE A 123 -5.73 -6.32 9.88
N LEU A 124 -5.27 -6.68 8.68
CA LEU A 124 -4.20 -7.66 8.51
C LEU A 124 -2.90 -7.21 9.20
N GLN A 125 -2.52 -5.94 9.06
CA GLN A 125 -1.36 -5.35 9.72
C GLN A 125 -1.48 -5.44 11.26
N THR A 126 -2.66 -5.20 11.81
CA THR A 126 -2.92 -5.32 13.26
C THR A 126 -2.77 -6.77 13.70
N ARG A 127 -3.39 -7.71 12.98
CA ARG A 127 -3.27 -9.15 13.26
C ARG A 127 -1.83 -9.67 13.15
N LEU A 128 -1.07 -9.20 12.16
CA LEU A 128 0.35 -9.55 12.01
C LEU A 128 1.19 -9.02 13.17
N ARG A 129 0.95 -7.78 13.62
CA ARG A 129 1.64 -7.23 14.81
C ARG A 129 1.31 -7.99 16.08
N GLU A 130 0.04 -8.37 16.27
CA GLU A 130 -0.38 -9.23 17.39
C GLU A 130 0.36 -10.58 17.34
N LEU A 131 0.45 -11.20 16.16
CA LEU A 131 1.17 -12.46 15.97
C LEU A 131 2.67 -12.30 16.26
N TRP A 132 3.35 -11.28 15.72
CA TRP A 132 4.77 -11.05 15.96
C TRP A 132 5.12 -10.61 17.37
N ALA A 133 4.16 -10.04 18.11
CA ALA A 133 4.32 -9.71 19.53
C ALA A 133 4.17 -10.92 20.45
N THR A 134 3.83 -12.10 19.90
CA THR A 134 3.72 -13.35 20.66
C THR A 134 5.09 -13.75 21.20
N LYS A 135 5.16 -14.02 22.51
CA LYS A 135 6.36 -14.53 23.18
C LYS A 135 6.50 -16.02 22.92
N ASP A 136 7.39 -16.40 22.01
CA ASP A 136 7.63 -17.80 21.62
C ASP A 136 8.41 -18.60 22.69
N ASP A 137 9.07 -17.91 23.61
CA ASP A 137 9.79 -18.47 24.76
C ASP A 137 8.90 -18.71 26.00
N ASP A 138 7.69 -18.16 26.04
CA ASP A 138 6.76 -18.33 27.16
C ASP A 138 6.05 -19.70 27.11
N PHE A 139 6.24 -20.50 28.16
CA PHE A 139 5.64 -21.83 28.30
C PHE A 139 4.11 -21.82 28.18
N ILE A 140 3.44 -20.80 28.72
CA ILE A 140 1.97 -20.69 28.63
C ILE A 140 1.54 -20.46 27.18
N THR A 141 2.28 -19.61 26.46
CA THR A 141 2.06 -19.33 25.05
C THR A 141 2.28 -20.58 24.19
N GLN A 142 3.37 -21.32 24.41
CA GLN A 142 3.63 -22.59 23.72
C GLN A 142 2.49 -23.60 23.91
N ARG A 143 1.98 -23.74 25.14
CA ARG A 143 0.85 -24.63 25.44
C ARG A 143 -0.45 -24.21 24.73
N LYS A 144 -0.72 -22.90 24.63
CA LYS A 144 -1.87 -22.38 23.87
C LYS A 144 -1.73 -22.67 22.38
N VAL A 145 -0.55 -22.45 21.80
CA VAL A 145 -0.27 -22.76 20.40
C VAL A 145 -0.51 -24.25 20.12
N LEU A 146 0.01 -25.15 20.97
CA LEU A 146 -0.20 -26.60 20.81
C LEU A 146 -1.68 -27.00 20.85
N LYS A 147 -2.49 -26.34 21.70
CA LYS A 147 -3.94 -26.58 21.78
C LYS A 147 -4.66 -26.17 20.49
N GLU A 148 -4.22 -25.10 19.84
CA GLU A 148 -4.84 -24.56 18.63
C GLU A 148 -4.27 -25.13 17.32
N LEU A 149 -3.12 -25.79 17.38
CA LEU A 149 -2.35 -26.23 16.22
C LEU A 149 -3.13 -27.18 15.30
N SER A 150 -3.88 -28.13 15.85
CA SER A 150 -4.68 -29.07 15.06
C SER A 150 -5.73 -28.33 14.21
N VAL A 151 -6.44 -27.38 14.81
CA VAL A 151 -7.44 -26.54 14.14
C VAL A 151 -6.78 -25.65 13.08
N LEU A 152 -5.62 -25.07 13.40
CA LEU A 152 -4.85 -24.25 12.46
C LEU A 152 -4.44 -25.06 11.22
N CYS A 153 -3.89 -26.26 11.42
CA CYS A 153 -3.49 -27.17 10.34
C CYS A 153 -4.68 -27.53 9.43
N SER A 154 -5.83 -27.89 9.99
CA SER A 154 -7.03 -28.20 9.20
C SER A 154 -7.52 -26.99 8.38
N LYS A 155 -7.52 -25.79 8.99
CA LYS A 155 -7.89 -24.55 8.29
C LYS A 155 -6.90 -24.22 7.16
N ALA A 156 -5.60 -24.39 7.40
CA ALA A 156 -4.56 -24.16 6.40
C ALA A 156 -4.68 -25.11 5.20
N GLN A 157 -4.89 -26.41 5.45
CA GLN A 157 -5.11 -27.40 4.40
C GLN A 157 -6.34 -27.08 3.53
N LYS A 158 -7.46 -26.69 4.17
CA LYS A 158 -8.68 -26.30 3.45
C LYS A 158 -8.46 -25.05 2.58
N LEU A 159 -7.72 -24.07 3.09
CA LEU A 159 -7.38 -22.88 2.32
C LEU A 159 -6.49 -23.22 1.12
N GLY A 160 -5.41 -23.99 1.34
CA GLY A 160 -4.47 -24.39 0.29
C GLY A 160 -5.11 -25.21 -0.83
N SER A 161 -5.94 -26.19 -0.48
CA SER A 161 -6.69 -26.99 -1.46
C SER A 161 -7.65 -26.13 -2.29
N GLY A 162 -8.32 -25.15 -1.67
CA GLY A 162 -9.18 -24.19 -2.38
C GLY A 162 -8.42 -23.31 -3.39
N ILE A 163 -7.19 -22.89 -3.05
CA ILE A 163 -6.32 -22.14 -3.97
C ILE A 163 -5.97 -23.02 -5.19
N HIS A 164 -5.53 -24.26 -4.95
CA HIS A 164 -5.20 -25.20 -6.02
C HIS A 164 -6.40 -25.47 -6.94
N GLN A 165 -7.58 -25.71 -6.36
CA GLN A 165 -8.80 -25.97 -7.10
C GLN A 165 -9.21 -24.78 -7.99
N LYS A 166 -9.12 -23.54 -7.47
CA LYS A 166 -9.39 -22.33 -8.27
C LYS A 166 -8.43 -22.19 -9.44
N LYS A 167 -7.14 -22.49 -9.25
CA LYS A 167 -6.12 -22.46 -10.31
C LYS A 167 -6.43 -23.48 -11.41
N GLU A 168 -6.79 -24.70 -11.02
CA GLU A 168 -7.15 -25.76 -11.97
C GLU A 168 -8.44 -25.46 -12.73
N GLN A 169 -9.48 -24.93 -12.07
CA GLN A 169 -10.72 -24.49 -12.73
C GLN A 169 -10.45 -23.38 -13.76
N ARG A 170 -9.58 -22.41 -13.43
CA ARG A 170 -9.17 -21.35 -14.38
C ARG A 170 -8.46 -21.96 -15.60
N ARG A 171 -7.59 -22.96 -15.40
CA ARG A 171 -6.91 -23.68 -16.50
C ARG A 171 -7.91 -24.39 -17.41
N ARG A 172 -8.86 -25.13 -16.85
CA ARG A 172 -9.90 -25.84 -17.61
C ARG A 172 -10.78 -24.90 -18.42
N ARG A 173 -11.21 -23.77 -17.84
CA ARG A 173 -11.98 -22.74 -18.56
C ARG A 173 -11.24 -22.20 -19.79
N ARG A 174 -9.93 -21.96 -19.68
CA ARG A 174 -9.09 -21.50 -20.81
C ARG A 174 -8.96 -22.56 -21.91
N GLN A 175 -8.88 -23.84 -21.54
CA GLN A 175 -8.81 -24.94 -22.51
C GLN A 175 -10.14 -25.14 -23.25
N VAL A 176 -11.28 -24.94 -22.58
CA VAL A 176 -12.60 -25.00 -23.23
C VAL A 176 -12.78 -23.86 -24.22
N PHE A 177 -12.29 -22.65 -23.91
CA PHE A 177 -12.34 -21.50 -24.82
C PHE A 177 -11.48 -21.72 -26.07
N ARG A 178 -10.27 -22.28 -25.94
CA ARG A 178 -9.40 -22.61 -27.09
C ARG A 178 -9.96 -23.69 -28.03
N LYS A 179 -10.83 -24.58 -27.52
CA LYS A 179 -11.50 -25.59 -28.34
C LYS A 179 -12.72 -25.06 -29.12
N ARG A 180 -13.18 -23.84 -28.83
CA ARG A 180 -14.39 -23.24 -29.41
C ARG A 180 -14.12 -22.13 -30.43
N THR A 181 -12.87 -21.77 -30.68
CA THR A 181 -12.48 -20.86 -31.76
C THR A 181 -12.01 -21.72 -32.94
N PRO A 182 -12.85 -21.97 -33.97
CA PRO A 182 -12.33 -22.47 -35.24
C PRO A 182 -11.48 -21.34 -35.85
N LEU A 183 -10.32 -21.70 -36.37
CA LEU A 183 -9.54 -20.82 -37.24
C LEU A 183 -10.42 -20.52 -38.47
N LEU A 184 -10.87 -19.28 -38.59
CA LEU A 184 -11.36 -18.68 -39.83
C LEU A 184 -10.27 -17.74 -40.35
#